data_AF-A0A7H0YGH9-F1
#
_entry.id   AF-A0A7H0YGH9-F1
#
_cell.length_a   1.000
_cell.length_b   1.000
_cell.length_c   1.000
_cell.angle_alpha   90.00
_cell.angle_beta   90.00
_cell.angle_gamma   90.00
#
_symmetry.space_group_name_H-M   'P 1'
#
loop_
_entity.id
_entity.type
_entity.pdbx_description
1 polymer ?
#
loop_
_entity_poly.entity_id
_entity_poly.type
_entity_poly.pdbx_seq_one_letter_code
_entity_poly.pdbx_strand_id
1 'polypeptide(L)'
;MENNQDQRIEEICNEVESLLKRKNHDYGNSFSIQFEKYGILSALIRMDDKMRRLENLVQGSKAKVEESIEDTLLDQIGYGILALVELRKQKEGLNG
;
A
#
# COMPACT_ATOMS: atom_id res chain seq x y z
N MET A 1 -5.29 -12.69 29.09
CA MET A 1 -4.42 -11.70 28.45
C MET A 1 -4.78 -11.76 26.99
N GLU A 2 -5.65 -10.84 26.55
CA GLU A 2 -5.94 -10.70 25.12
C GLU A 2 -4.61 -10.45 24.41
N ASN A 3 -4.35 -11.24 23.37
CA ASN A 3 -3.00 -11.55 22.91
C ASN A 3 -2.33 -10.27 22.41
N ASN A 4 -1.21 -9.85 23.01
CA ASN A 4 -0.52 -8.59 22.71
C ASN A 4 -0.23 -8.41 21.21
N GLN A 5 -0.10 -9.52 20.48
CA GLN A 5 0.11 -9.53 19.04
C GLN A 5 -1.13 -9.16 18.23
N ASP A 6 -2.33 -9.59 18.64
CA ASP A 6 -3.58 -9.25 17.94
C ASP A 6 -3.83 -7.74 18.03
N GLN A 7 -3.60 -7.14 19.21
CA GLN A 7 -3.67 -5.70 19.40
C GLN A 7 -2.69 -4.94 18.50
N ARG A 8 -1.44 -5.41 18.39
CA ARG A 8 -0.44 -4.77 17.50
C ARG A 8 -0.85 -4.87 16.03
N ILE A 9 -1.42 -5.99 15.60
CA ILE A 9 -1.92 -6.15 14.23
C ILE A 9 -3.04 -5.13 13.97
N GLU A 10 -3.98 -5.01 14.91
CA GLU A 10 -5.07 -4.03 14.81
C GLU A 10 -4.56 -2.59 14.73
N GLU A 11 -3.59 -2.23 15.59
CA GLU A 11 -2.94 -0.91 15.58
C GLU A 11 -2.33 -0.58 14.20
N ILE A 12 -1.58 -1.51 13.61
CA ILE A 12 -0.98 -1.32 12.28
C ILE A 12 -2.05 -1.24 11.18
N CYS A 13 -3.10 -2.06 11.24
CA CYS A 13 -4.21 -1.96 10.30
C CYS A 13 -4.90 -0.59 10.35
N ASN A 14 -5.15 -0.08 11.56
CA ASN A 14 -5.77 1.23 11.78
C ASN A 14 -4.86 2.39 11.30
N GLU A 15 -3.55 2.24 11.47
CA GLU A 15 -2.57 3.19 10.95
C GLU A 15 -2.60 3.24 9.42
N VAL A 16 -2.54 2.08 8.75
CA VAL A 16 -2.58 2.00 7.28
C VAL A 16 -3.91 2.54 6.75
N GLU A 17 -5.04 2.20 7.39
CA GLU A 17 -6.34 2.74 7.03
C GLU A 17 -6.35 4.27 7.09
N SER A 18 -5.86 4.83 8.20
CA SER A 18 -5.77 6.27 8.41
C SER A 18 -4.87 6.94 7.35
N LEU A 19 -3.72 6.33 7.05
CA LEU A 19 -2.80 6.79 6.03
C LEU A 19 -3.46 6.82 4.64
N LEU A 20 -4.14 5.73 4.26
CA LEU A 20 -4.82 5.63 2.97
C LEU A 20 -5.95 6.63 2.84
N LYS A 21 -6.76 6.82 3.89
CA LYS A 21 -7.83 7.83 3.91
C LYS A 21 -7.27 9.25 3.73
N ARG A 22 -6.18 9.59 4.43
CA ARG A 22 -5.49 10.88 4.25
C ARG A 22 -4.95 11.03 2.82
N LYS A 23 -4.20 10.05 2.31
CA LYS A 23 -3.65 10.09 0.95
C LYS A 23 -4.75 10.20 -0.12
N ASN A 24 -5.88 9.52 0.06
CA ASN A 24 -7.02 9.62 -0.86
C ASN A 24 -7.67 11.02 -0.84
N HIS A 25 -7.70 11.68 0.31
CA HIS A 25 -8.13 13.07 0.42
C HIS A 25 -7.14 14.04 -0.27
N ASP A 26 -5.84 13.82 -0.08
CA ASP A 26 -4.79 14.74 -0.55
C ASP A 26 -4.46 14.59 -2.05
N TYR A 27 -4.49 13.35 -2.58
CA TYR A 27 -4.08 13.04 -3.96
C TYR A 27 -5.24 12.53 -4.84
N GLY A 28 -6.45 12.45 -4.30
CA GLY A 28 -7.63 11.96 -5.01
C GLY A 28 -7.43 10.55 -5.60
N ASN A 29 -8.02 10.33 -6.78
CA ASN A 29 -8.07 9.03 -7.45
C ASN A 29 -6.80 8.68 -8.26
N SER A 30 -5.61 9.19 -7.91
CA SER A 30 -4.38 8.99 -8.71
C SER A 30 -4.01 7.51 -8.91
N PHE A 31 -4.22 6.69 -7.89
CA PHE A 31 -4.03 5.24 -8.01
C PHE A 31 -5.10 4.62 -8.93
N SER A 32 -6.38 4.94 -8.72
CA SER A 32 -7.48 4.40 -9.51
C SER A 32 -7.37 4.73 -10.99
N ILE A 33 -6.93 5.95 -11.36
CA ILE A 33 -6.69 6.33 -12.77
C ILE A 33 -5.62 5.44 -13.42
N GLN A 34 -4.54 5.14 -12.68
CA GLN A 34 -3.48 4.28 -13.20
C GLN A 34 -3.92 2.82 -13.27
N PHE A 35 -4.71 2.38 -12.30
CA PHE A 35 -5.29 1.04 -12.29
C PHE A 35 -6.30 0.85 -13.42
N GLU A 36 -7.13 1.85 -13.74
CA GLU A 36 -8.02 1.82 -14.89
C GLU A 36 -7.24 1.70 -16.21
N LYS A 37 -6.16 2.46 -16.34
CA LYS A 37 -5.35 2.49 -17.56
C LYS A 37 -4.49 1.23 -17.78
N TYR A 38 -3.89 0.70 -16.71
CA TYR A 38 -2.88 -0.37 -16.81
C TYR A 38 -3.27 -1.65 -16.07
N GLY A 39 -4.44 -1.68 -15.42
CA GLY A 39 -4.90 -2.81 -14.63
C GLY A 39 -3.98 -3.14 -13.45
N ILE A 40 -3.98 -4.42 -13.09
CA ILE A 40 -3.17 -4.98 -12.00
C ILE A 40 -1.67 -4.76 -12.18
N LEU A 41 -1.18 -4.55 -13.41
CA LEU A 41 0.22 -4.28 -13.68
C LEU A 41 0.70 -2.99 -13.02
N SER A 42 -0.16 -1.96 -12.93
CA SER A 42 0.17 -0.72 -12.20
C SER A 42 0.47 -0.97 -10.72
N ALA A 43 -0.30 -1.85 -10.07
CA ALA A 43 -0.11 -2.22 -8.68
C ALA A 43 1.17 -3.05 -8.50
N LEU A 44 1.40 -4.03 -9.39
CA LEU A 44 2.60 -4.86 -9.36
C LEU A 44 3.87 -4.03 -9.44
N ILE A 45 3.96 -3.10 -10.41
CA ILE A 45 5.14 -2.24 -10.58
C ILE A 45 5.38 -1.37 -9.35
N ARG A 46 4.32 -0.82 -8.76
CA ARG A 46 4.41 0.02 -7.55
C ARG A 46 4.90 -0.77 -6.34
N MET A 47 4.38 -1.98 -6.14
CA MET A 47 4.83 -2.88 -5.08
C MET A 47 6.29 -3.29 -5.31
N ASP A 48 6.66 -3.62 -6.54
CA ASP A 48 8.01 -4.02 -6.91
C ASP A 48 9.04 -2.90 -6.68
N ASP A 49 8.70 -1.64 -6.97
CA ASP A 49 9.52 -0.47 -6.61
C ASP A 49 9.76 -0.37 -5.09
N LYS A 50 8.70 -0.60 -4.31
CA LYS A 50 8.79 -0.58 -2.84
C LYS A 50 9.56 -1.80 -2.30
N MET A 51 9.50 -2.96 -2.97
CA MET A 51 10.25 -4.16 -2.57
C MET A 51 11.74 -3.96 -2.81
N ARG A 52 12.13 -3.45 -3.98
CA ARG A 52 13.52 -3.06 -4.26
C ARG A 52 14.05 -2.07 -3.23
N ARG A 53 13.21 -1.13 -2.78
CA ARG A 53 13.60 -0.18 -1.73
C ARG A 53 13.88 -0.89 -0.41
N LEU A 54 13.00 -1.79 0.00
CA LEU A 54 13.19 -2.59 1.21
C LEU A 54 14.48 -3.40 1.13
N GLU A 55 14.78 -4.03 -0.01
CA GLU A 55 16.04 -4.75 -0.24
C GLU A 55 17.25 -3.84 -0.04
N ASN A 56 17.24 -2.65 -0.63
CA ASN A 56 18.32 -1.68 -0.49
C ASN A 56 18.53 -1.22 0.96
N LEU A 57 17.43 -0.97 1.69
CA LEU A 57 17.47 -0.57 3.10
C LEU A 57 18.04 -1.68 3.99
N VAL A 58 17.63 -2.93 3.76
CA VAL A 58 18.12 -4.10 4.51
C VAL A 58 19.61 -4.36 4.23
N GLN A 59 20.09 -4.07 3.02
CA GLN A 59 21.50 -4.22 2.65
C GLN A 59 22.42 -3.11 3.20
N GLY A 60 21.89 -2.16 3.97
CA GLY A 60 22.68 -1.09 4.59
C GLY A 60 23.14 -0.01 3.60
N SER A 61 22.53 0.05 2.41
CA SER A 61 22.73 1.17 1.50
C SER A 61 22.18 2.43 2.17
N LYS A 62 23.02 3.46 2.35
CA LYS A 62 22.53 4.79 2.76
C LYS A 62 21.52 5.27 1.73
N ALA A 63 20.23 5.14 2.04
CA ALA A 63 19.19 5.69 1.19
C ALA A 63 19.43 7.19 1.06
N LYS A 64 19.40 7.71 -0.18
CA LYS A 64 19.42 9.16 -0.43
C LYS A 64 18.16 9.87 0.09
N VAL A 65 17.19 9.10 0.57
CA VAL A 65 15.85 9.54 0.96
C VAL A 65 15.58 9.00 2.35
N GLU A 66 15.10 9.86 3.26
CA GLU A 66 14.92 9.60 4.70
C GLU A 66 13.75 8.63 5.05
N GLU A 67 13.28 7.81 4.12
CA GLU A 67 12.22 6.84 4.42
C GLU A 67 12.78 5.59 5.11
N SER A 68 12.07 5.15 6.15
CA SER A 68 12.44 3.98 6.97
C SER A 68 11.96 2.65 6.37
N ILE A 69 12.41 1.53 6.97
CA ILE A 69 11.89 0.19 6.67
C ILE A 69 10.40 0.12 6.98
N GLU A 70 9.97 0.72 8.10
CA GLU A 70 8.57 0.72 8.54
C GLU A 70 7.68 1.47 7.55
N ASP A 71 8.09 2.66 7.10
CA ASP A 71 7.37 3.41 6.07
C ASP A 71 7.22 2.60 4.78
N THR A 72 8.28 1.88 4.40
CA THR A 72 8.28 1.04 3.20
C THR A 72 7.30 -0.14 3.34
N LEU A 73 7.23 -0.76 4.51
CA LEU A 73 6.27 -1.84 4.79
C LEU A 73 4.83 -1.33 4.82
N LEU A 74 4.57 -0.18 5.45
CA LEU A 74 3.25 0.46 5.46
C LEU A 74 2.78 0.81 4.03
N ASP A 75 3.68 1.32 3.18
CA ASP A 75 3.39 1.58 1.77
C ASP A 75 3.05 0.29 1.00
N GLN A 76 3.74 -0.83 1.27
CA GLN A 76 3.41 -2.13 0.65
C GLN A 76 2.01 -2.59 0.99
N ILE A 77 1.66 -2.55 2.28
CA ILE A 77 0.32 -2.91 2.75
C ILE A 77 -0.72 -1.99 2.09
N GLY A 78 -0.42 -0.69 2.02
CA GLY A 78 -1.25 0.31 1.36
C GLY A 78 -1.54 -0.01 -0.11
N TYR A 79 -0.51 -0.32 -0.91
CA TYR A 79 -0.71 -0.71 -2.31
C TYR A 79 -1.50 -2.02 -2.46
N GLY A 80 -1.32 -2.98 -1.54
CA GLY A 80 -2.11 -4.21 -1.49
C GLY A 80 -3.60 -3.95 -1.32
N ILE A 81 -3.93 -3.10 -0.36
CA ILE A 81 -5.32 -2.70 -0.09
C ILE A 81 -5.91 -1.95 -1.29
N LEU A 82 -5.21 -0.94 -1.82
CA LEU A 82 -5.69 -0.16 -2.96
C LEU A 82 -5.94 -1.03 -4.20
N ALA A 83 -5.02 -1.94 -4.52
CA ALA A 83 -5.17 -2.87 -5.63
C ALA A 83 -6.41 -3.78 -5.44
N LEU A 84 -6.61 -4.29 -4.22
CA LEU A 84 -7.76 -5.15 -3.92
C LEU A 84 -9.08 -4.39 -3.99
N VAL A 85 -9.11 -3.13 -3.55
CA VAL A 85 -10.28 -2.24 -3.67
C VAL A 85 -10.66 -2.07 -5.15
N GLU A 86 -9.70 -1.71 -6.02
CA GLU A 86 -9.99 -1.52 -7.44
C GLU A 86 -10.39 -2.82 -8.15
N LEU A 87 -9.75 -3.95 -7.82
CA LEU A 87 -10.16 -5.27 -8.33
C LEU A 87 -11.60 -5.63 -7.95
N ARG A 88 -12.03 -5.31 -6.72
CA ARG A 88 -13.39 -5.57 -6.26
C ARG A 88 -14.40 -4.65 -6.94
N LYS A 89 -14.09 -3.36 -7.08
CA LYS A 89 -14.92 -2.40 -7.84
C LYS A 89 -15.14 -2.87 -9.28
N GLN A 90 -14.09 -3.35 -9.96
CA GLN A 90 -14.20 -3.89 -11.33
C GLN A 90 -15.13 -5.10 -11.39
N LYS A 91 -15.04 -6.02 -10.42
CA LYS A 91 -15.95 -7.19 -10.34
C LYS A 91 -17.40 -6.77 -10.09
N GLU A 92 -17.64 -5.79 -9.24
CA GLU A 92 -18.99 -5.27 -8.96
C GLU A 92 -19.59 -4.60 -10.20
N GLY A 93 -18.80 -3.79 -10.94
CA GLY A 93 -19.24 -3.16 -12.18
C GLY A 93 -19.46 -4.11 -13.37
N LEU A 94 -18.85 -5.31 -13.35
CA LEU A 94 -19.08 -6.36 -14.35
C LEU A 94 -20.35 -7.19 -14.09
N ASN A 95 -20.91 -7.12 -12.88
CA ASN A 95 -22.11 -7.86 -12.48
C ASN A 95 -23.38 -7.00 -12.49
N GLY A 96 -23.29 -5.74 -12.96
CA GLY A 96 -24.39 -4.77 -13.06
C GLY A 96 -24.87 -4.54 -14.48
#